data_AF-A0A8H4UUT8-F1
#
_entry.id   AF-A0A8H4UUT8-F1
#
_cell.length_a   1.000
_cell.length_b   1.000
_cell.length_c   1.000
_cell.angle_alpha   90.00
_cell.angle_beta   90.00
_cell.angle_gamma   90.00
#
_symmetry.space_group_name_H-M   'P 1'
#
loop_
_entity.id
_entity.type
_entity.pdbx_description
1 polymer ?
#
loop_
_entity_poly.entity_id
_entity_poly.type
_entity_poly.pdbx_seq_one_letter_code
_entity_poly.pdbx_strand_id
1 'polypeptide(L)'
;MRRRLWNTILEIALQSSLFSGGPMLISPNEFDTAPPGNFDDDQLVADDPIAKAEDQFTQVSIAIALRNTFPARLAVIKFLNNLPASGTYEETLQLDTQFRTAYKALNRTLQAYNRSSSPLQPSVSSLQFEMRVVDLILLRYLSSLHLPYFGPGLDQAMYAFSRRVVVDSSLKIWRLIHPLPSHTLSTTTIVAAAAATANPHHQESNTLARLSSFSSGLYPVLAIHAAILIIIELQTHLKQEESLGPVSVRPDLLSVLEEAKTWTRRVVETGETNIKGFLLMCVMAAQIKGLMNGESENERAEALVKAAEYSIETCLPMLEEMAAELRRDAGGNDEEQQGLMLATPGDMEDWNFLKPDALFSLGDDDPMNWMVNDSMDMVPSLW
;
A
#
# COMPACT_ATOMS: atom_id res chain seq x y z
N MET A 1 4.89 -2.86 -30.73
CA MET A 1 4.61 -1.67 -29.90
C MET A 1 3.15 -1.49 -29.45
N ARG A 2 2.16 -1.35 -30.35
CA ARG A 2 0.74 -1.08 -29.99
C ARG A 2 0.18 -1.96 -28.85
N ARG A 3 0.39 -3.27 -28.89
CA ARG A 3 -0.09 -4.22 -27.86
C ARG A 3 0.49 -3.95 -26.47
N ARG A 4 1.76 -3.54 -26.38
CA ARG A 4 2.42 -3.20 -25.10
C ARG A 4 1.84 -1.92 -24.50
N LEU A 5 1.68 -0.89 -25.33
CA LEU A 5 1.07 0.38 -24.90
C LEU A 5 -0.37 0.17 -24.41
N TRP A 6 -1.16 -0.60 -25.17
CA TRP A 6 -2.54 -0.90 -24.78
C TRP A 6 -2.62 -1.71 -23.48
N ASN A 7 -1.69 -2.65 -23.27
CA ASN A 7 -1.59 -3.36 -22.00
C ASN A 7 -1.38 -2.39 -20.83
N THR A 8 -0.44 -1.45 -20.96
CA THR A 8 -0.18 -0.43 -19.93
C THR A 8 -1.41 0.46 -19.68
N ILE A 9 -2.10 0.90 -20.73
CA ILE A 9 -3.35 1.69 -20.58
C ILE A 9 -4.38 0.92 -19.74
N LEU A 10 -4.55 -0.38 -19.99
CA LEU A 10 -5.48 -1.21 -19.24
C LEU A 10 -5.05 -1.44 -17.79
N GLU A 11 -3.75 -1.55 -17.52
CA GLU A 11 -3.22 -1.62 -16.14
C GLU A 11 -3.44 -0.31 -15.38
N ILE A 12 -3.20 0.84 -16.02
CA ILE A 12 -3.48 2.16 -15.44
C ILE A 12 -4.98 2.30 -15.17
N ALA A 13 -5.85 1.97 -16.13
CA ALA A 13 -7.29 2.06 -15.96
C ALA A 13 -7.81 1.20 -14.79
N LEU A 14 -7.30 -0.03 -14.65
CA LEU A 14 -7.63 -0.89 -13.51
C LEU A 14 -7.16 -0.27 -12.17
N GLN A 15 -5.93 0.22 -12.13
CA GLN A 15 -5.37 0.82 -10.91
C GLN A 15 -6.12 2.10 -10.52
N SER A 16 -6.44 2.97 -11.48
CA SER A 16 -7.23 4.18 -11.25
C SER A 16 -8.64 3.85 -10.75
N SER A 17 -9.26 2.81 -11.29
CA SER A 17 -10.58 2.34 -10.84
C SER A 17 -10.54 1.80 -9.41
N LEU A 18 -9.52 1.02 -9.05
CA LEU A 18 -9.33 0.57 -7.67
C LEU A 18 -9.08 1.72 -6.68
N PHE A 19 -8.36 2.75 -7.13
CA PHE A 19 -7.95 3.86 -6.28
C PHE A 19 -9.06 4.90 -6.08
N SER A 20 -9.93 5.10 -7.07
CA SER A 20 -11.02 6.08 -7.02
C SER A 20 -12.35 5.51 -6.52
N GLY A 21 -12.46 4.19 -6.34
CA GLY A 21 -13.74 3.52 -6.09
C GLY A 21 -14.72 3.58 -7.27
N GLY A 22 -14.33 4.15 -8.40
CA GLY A 22 -15.17 4.28 -9.59
C GLY A 22 -15.12 3.06 -10.50
N PRO A 23 -16.15 2.80 -11.34
CA PRO A 23 -16.11 1.70 -12.31
C PRO A 23 -14.94 1.85 -13.31
N MET A 24 -14.47 0.73 -13.85
CA MET A 24 -13.40 0.77 -14.85
C MET A 24 -13.91 1.47 -16.12
N LEU A 25 -13.17 2.51 -16.56
CA LEU A 25 -13.54 3.36 -17.69
C LEU A 25 -13.49 2.65 -19.07
N ILE A 26 -12.84 1.50 -19.16
CA ILE A 26 -12.66 0.75 -20.42
C ILE A 26 -13.21 -0.66 -20.22
N SER A 27 -14.29 -0.99 -20.92
CA SER A 27 -14.86 -2.33 -20.93
C SER A 27 -14.03 -3.28 -21.80
N PRO A 28 -13.91 -4.57 -21.43
CA PRO A 28 -13.26 -5.58 -22.28
C PRO A 28 -13.83 -5.70 -23.69
N ASN A 29 -15.08 -5.26 -23.90
CA ASN A 29 -15.75 -5.32 -25.20
C ASN A 29 -15.51 -4.07 -26.08
N GLU A 30 -14.82 -3.06 -25.57
CA GLU A 30 -14.58 -1.77 -26.25
C GLU A 30 -13.24 -1.74 -27.00
N PHE A 31 -12.45 -2.82 -26.93
CA PHE A 31 -11.18 -2.93 -27.63
C PHE A 31 -10.92 -4.34 -28.16
N ASP A 32 -10.15 -4.41 -29.24
CA ASP A 32 -9.76 -5.64 -29.93
C ASP A 32 -8.27 -5.98 -29.80
N THR A 33 -7.51 -5.12 -29.11
CA THR A 33 -6.06 -5.24 -29.05
C THR A 33 -5.65 -6.44 -28.18
N ALA A 34 -5.02 -7.42 -28.84
CA ALA A 34 -4.51 -8.63 -28.20
C ALA A 34 -3.40 -8.33 -27.14
N PRO A 35 -3.17 -9.26 -26.19
CA PRO A 35 -2.08 -9.15 -25.22
C PRO A 35 -0.70 -8.96 -25.88
N PRO A 36 0.28 -8.39 -25.14
CA PRO A 36 1.66 -8.29 -25.64
C PRO A 36 2.21 -9.66 -26.05
N GLY A 37 2.90 -9.71 -27.19
CA GLY A 37 3.69 -10.89 -27.55
C GLY A 37 5.05 -10.86 -26.86
N ASN A 38 5.66 -12.04 -26.68
CA ASN A 38 6.94 -12.20 -26.02
C ASN A 38 8.10 -11.86 -26.97
N PHE A 39 8.49 -10.60 -27.02
CA PHE A 39 9.59 -10.08 -27.84
C PHE A 39 10.58 -9.36 -26.95
N ASP A 40 11.86 -9.33 -27.30
CA ASP A 40 12.79 -8.34 -26.77
C ASP A 40 12.51 -6.96 -27.38
N ASP A 41 13.06 -5.91 -26.78
CA ASP A 41 12.81 -4.53 -27.21
C ASP A 41 13.43 -4.21 -28.58
N ASP A 42 14.60 -4.75 -28.87
CA ASP A 42 15.29 -4.62 -30.16
C ASP A 42 14.56 -5.35 -31.29
N GLN A 43 13.81 -6.40 -30.98
CA GLN A 43 12.96 -7.09 -31.95
C GLN A 43 11.75 -6.27 -32.39
N LEU A 44 11.39 -5.18 -31.69
CA LEU A 44 10.20 -4.37 -32.00
C LEU A 44 10.39 -3.48 -33.23
N VAL A 45 11.63 -3.28 -33.68
CA VAL A 45 11.98 -2.52 -34.89
C VAL A 45 12.39 -3.41 -36.07
N ALA A 46 12.46 -4.73 -35.87
CA ALA A 46 12.81 -5.68 -36.91
C ALA A 46 11.64 -5.93 -37.86
N ASP A 47 11.96 -6.25 -39.12
CA ASP A 47 10.98 -6.77 -40.08
C ASP A 47 10.68 -8.25 -39.75
N ASP A 48 9.41 -8.57 -39.53
CA ASP A 48 8.88 -9.91 -39.21
C ASP A 48 9.55 -10.65 -38.02
N PRO A 49 9.55 -10.06 -36.80
CA PRO A 49 10.13 -10.71 -35.62
C PRO A 49 9.30 -11.93 -35.20
N ILE A 50 10.00 -12.99 -34.78
CA ILE A 50 9.37 -14.19 -34.22
C ILE A 50 9.31 -14.06 -32.69
N ALA A 51 8.12 -14.23 -32.13
CA ALA A 51 7.93 -14.22 -30.69
C ALA A 51 8.68 -15.39 -30.05
N LYS A 52 9.36 -15.12 -28.93
CA LYS A 52 9.98 -16.15 -28.11
C LYS A 52 8.92 -17.03 -27.45
N ALA A 53 9.30 -18.26 -27.13
CA ALA A 53 8.47 -19.17 -26.35
C ALA A 53 8.14 -18.59 -24.96
N GLU A 54 7.02 -19.00 -24.35
CA GLU A 54 6.53 -18.43 -23.07
C GLU A 54 7.48 -18.63 -21.89
N ASP A 55 8.34 -19.64 -21.96
CA ASP A 55 9.36 -19.99 -20.98
C ASP A 55 10.64 -19.15 -21.11
N GLN A 56 10.80 -18.42 -22.21
CA GLN A 56 11.94 -17.53 -22.42
C GLN A 56 11.64 -16.13 -21.89
N PHE A 57 12.49 -15.68 -20.96
CA PHE A 57 12.36 -14.35 -20.37
C PHE A 57 12.72 -13.23 -21.37
N THR A 58 11.91 -12.18 -21.36
CA THR A 58 12.11 -10.90 -22.06
C THR A 58 11.72 -9.74 -21.15
N GLN A 59 12.02 -8.52 -21.57
CA GLN A 59 11.63 -7.28 -20.89
C GLN A 59 10.10 -7.14 -20.72
N VAL A 60 9.28 -7.89 -21.45
CA VAL A 60 7.81 -7.84 -21.34
C VAL A 60 7.20 -9.04 -20.61
N SER A 61 8.01 -10.04 -20.20
CA SER A 61 7.52 -11.26 -19.56
C SER A 61 6.71 -11.01 -18.30
N ILE A 62 7.12 -10.06 -17.45
CA ILE A 62 6.38 -9.73 -16.22
C ILE A 62 5.04 -9.07 -16.54
N ALA A 63 5.01 -8.16 -17.52
CA ALA A 63 3.77 -7.53 -17.97
C ALA A 63 2.79 -8.55 -18.56
N ILE A 64 3.29 -9.53 -19.34
CA ILE A 64 2.48 -10.64 -19.87
C ILE A 64 1.94 -11.50 -18.71
N ALA A 65 2.78 -11.84 -17.74
CA ALA A 65 2.37 -12.63 -16.59
C ALA A 65 1.29 -11.90 -15.76
N LEU A 66 1.49 -10.61 -15.45
CA LEU A 66 0.49 -9.78 -14.76
C LEU A 66 -0.82 -9.67 -15.57
N ARG A 67 -0.72 -9.56 -16.90
CA ARG A 67 -1.88 -9.52 -17.80
C ARG A 67 -2.75 -10.77 -17.68
N ASN A 68 -2.18 -11.94 -17.42
CA ASN A 68 -2.96 -13.17 -17.21
C ASN A 68 -3.86 -13.11 -15.95
N THR A 69 -3.58 -12.22 -15.00
CA THR A 69 -4.44 -11.99 -13.82
C THR A 69 -5.52 -10.92 -14.04
N PHE A 70 -5.50 -10.23 -15.19
CA PHE A 70 -6.40 -9.13 -15.51
C PHE A 70 -7.89 -9.49 -15.34
N PRO A 71 -8.39 -10.65 -15.82
CA PRO A 71 -9.81 -11.00 -15.65
C PRO A 71 -10.23 -11.14 -14.19
N ALA A 72 -9.38 -11.74 -13.35
CA ALA A 72 -9.66 -11.90 -11.92
C ALA A 72 -9.64 -10.56 -11.19
N ARG A 73 -8.65 -9.69 -11.51
CA ARG A 73 -8.58 -8.32 -10.97
C ARG A 73 -9.80 -7.50 -11.38
N LEU A 74 -10.21 -7.57 -12.65
CA LEU A 74 -11.41 -6.88 -13.14
C LEU A 74 -12.69 -7.37 -12.46
N ALA A 75 -12.83 -8.67 -12.21
CA ALA A 75 -13.98 -9.20 -11.48
C ALA A 75 -14.08 -8.62 -10.06
N VAL A 76 -12.94 -8.49 -9.36
CA VAL A 76 -12.88 -7.81 -8.05
C VAL A 76 -13.28 -6.34 -8.17
N ILE A 77 -12.74 -5.59 -9.14
CA ILE A 77 -13.13 -4.18 -9.35
C ILE A 77 -14.62 -4.01 -9.58
N LYS A 78 -15.20 -4.83 -10.47
CA LYS A 78 -16.63 -4.77 -10.74
C LYS A 78 -17.43 -5.06 -9.48
N PHE A 79 -17.04 -6.06 -8.71
CA PHE A 79 -17.70 -6.39 -7.45
C PHE A 79 -17.64 -5.24 -6.43
N LEU A 80 -16.47 -4.62 -6.27
CA LEU A 80 -16.27 -3.53 -5.31
C LEU A 80 -16.98 -2.22 -5.71
N ASN A 81 -16.98 -1.89 -7.00
CA ASN A 81 -17.36 -0.56 -7.49
C ASN A 81 -18.75 -0.54 -8.19
N ASN A 82 -19.51 -1.64 -8.16
CA ASN A 82 -20.87 -1.69 -8.72
C ASN A 82 -21.88 -0.99 -7.80
N LEU A 83 -22.88 -0.33 -8.40
CA LEU A 83 -23.99 0.30 -7.70
C LEU A 83 -25.32 -0.42 -7.98
N PRO A 84 -26.15 -0.70 -6.95
CA PRO A 84 -25.87 -0.55 -5.52
C PRO A 84 -24.80 -1.55 -5.04
N ALA A 85 -24.02 -1.16 -4.05
CA ALA A 85 -22.99 -2.00 -3.43
C ALA A 85 -23.64 -3.10 -2.59
N SER A 86 -24.12 -4.16 -3.25
CA SER A 86 -24.82 -5.28 -2.60
C SER A 86 -24.14 -6.61 -2.92
N GLY A 87 -22.82 -6.64 -2.81
CA GLY A 87 -22.06 -7.88 -2.85
C GLY A 87 -22.26 -8.68 -1.57
N THR A 88 -22.60 -9.96 -1.67
CA THR A 88 -22.75 -10.83 -0.50
C THR A 88 -21.38 -11.31 0.02
N TYR A 89 -21.35 -11.74 1.29
CA TYR A 89 -20.14 -12.34 1.83
C TYR A 89 -19.76 -13.63 1.09
N GLU A 90 -20.74 -14.41 0.64
CA GLU A 90 -20.50 -15.61 -0.16
C GLU A 90 -19.81 -15.28 -1.50
N GLU A 91 -20.30 -14.27 -2.22
CA GLU A 91 -19.67 -13.79 -3.47
C GLU A 91 -18.23 -13.32 -3.23
N THR A 92 -17.98 -12.67 -2.09
CA THR A 92 -16.62 -12.28 -1.68
C THR A 92 -15.70 -13.49 -1.57
N LEU A 93 -16.15 -14.58 -0.94
CA LEU A 93 -15.38 -15.82 -0.80
C LEU A 93 -15.18 -16.56 -2.14
N GLN A 94 -16.18 -16.50 -3.03
CA GLN A 94 -16.06 -17.05 -4.37
C GLN A 94 -15.01 -16.28 -5.19
N LEU A 95 -15.03 -14.94 -5.13
CA LEU A 95 -14.03 -14.09 -5.78
C LEU A 95 -12.63 -14.28 -5.18
N ASP A 96 -12.49 -14.42 -3.87
CA ASP A 96 -11.21 -14.73 -3.20
C ASP A 96 -10.61 -16.02 -3.77
N THR A 97 -11.43 -17.07 -3.91
CA THR A 97 -10.99 -18.36 -4.45
C THR A 97 -10.49 -18.24 -5.90
N GLN A 98 -11.24 -17.54 -6.75
CA GLN A 98 -10.86 -17.30 -8.15
C GLN A 98 -9.57 -16.46 -8.23
N PHE A 99 -9.50 -15.39 -7.44
CA PHE A 99 -8.36 -14.49 -7.39
C PHE A 99 -7.09 -15.19 -6.92
N ARG A 100 -7.16 -15.97 -5.82
CA ARG A 100 -6.02 -16.76 -5.32
C ARG A 100 -5.55 -17.81 -6.32
N THR A 101 -6.45 -18.36 -7.14
CA THR A 101 -6.08 -19.31 -8.19
C THR A 101 -5.23 -18.63 -9.26
N ALA A 102 -5.66 -17.45 -9.74
CA ALA A 102 -4.89 -16.64 -10.68
C ALA A 102 -3.55 -16.18 -10.08
N TYR A 103 -3.55 -15.73 -8.81
CA TYR A 103 -2.31 -15.33 -8.11
C TYR A 103 -1.33 -16.50 -7.95
N LYS A 104 -1.80 -17.69 -7.57
CA LYS A 104 -0.95 -18.90 -7.49
C LYS A 104 -0.35 -19.26 -8.85
N ALA A 105 -1.11 -19.15 -9.93
CA ALA A 105 -0.61 -19.39 -11.28
C ALA A 105 0.48 -18.37 -11.65
N LEU A 106 0.25 -17.08 -11.39
CA LEU A 106 1.24 -16.03 -11.59
C LEU A 106 2.54 -16.32 -10.83
N ASN A 107 2.44 -16.66 -9.55
CA ASN A 107 3.62 -16.94 -8.72
C ASN A 107 4.44 -18.12 -9.25
N ARG A 108 3.80 -19.15 -9.82
CA ARG A 108 4.54 -20.25 -10.47
C ARG A 108 5.30 -19.76 -11.69
N THR A 109 4.68 -18.93 -12.52
CA THR A 109 5.32 -18.31 -13.70
C THR A 109 6.51 -17.44 -13.28
N LEU A 110 6.35 -16.56 -12.30
CA LEU A 110 7.42 -15.68 -11.80
C LEU A 110 8.58 -16.48 -11.18
N GLN A 111 8.28 -17.55 -10.44
CA GLN A 111 9.29 -18.44 -9.88
C GLN A 111 10.07 -19.19 -10.97
N ALA A 112 9.43 -19.57 -12.08
CA ALA A 112 10.10 -20.18 -13.22
C ALA A 112 11.11 -19.20 -13.85
N TYR A 113 10.72 -17.94 -14.05
CA TYR A 113 11.62 -16.90 -14.55
C TYR A 113 12.83 -16.69 -13.62
N ASN A 114 12.60 -16.54 -12.31
CA ASN A 114 13.67 -16.36 -11.34
C ASN A 114 14.65 -17.56 -11.26
N ARG A 115 14.19 -18.79 -11.55
CA ARG A 115 15.07 -19.97 -11.64
C ARG A 115 15.88 -20.02 -12.93
N SER A 116 15.33 -19.47 -14.02
CA SER A 116 16.00 -19.43 -15.32
C SER A 116 17.04 -18.31 -15.44
N SER A 117 16.97 -17.29 -14.58
CA SER A 117 17.89 -16.16 -14.58
C SER A 117 19.24 -16.50 -13.91
N SER A 118 20.34 -16.15 -14.57
CA SER A 118 21.70 -16.34 -14.03
C SER A 118 22.03 -15.29 -12.96
N PRO A 119 22.54 -15.66 -11.77
CA PRO A 119 22.77 -14.73 -10.64
C PRO A 119 23.71 -13.55 -10.92
N LEU A 120 24.52 -13.65 -11.98
CA LEU A 120 25.53 -12.65 -12.34
C LEU A 120 25.01 -11.59 -13.33
N GLN A 121 23.73 -11.64 -13.71
CA GLN A 121 23.17 -10.69 -14.68
C GLN A 121 22.49 -9.49 -13.99
N PRO A 122 22.73 -8.25 -14.47
CA PRO A 122 22.01 -7.05 -14.00
C PRO A 122 20.48 -7.13 -14.12
N SER A 123 19.96 -8.00 -15.00
CA SER A 123 18.53 -8.25 -15.14
C SER A 123 17.89 -8.91 -13.91
N VAL A 124 18.67 -9.55 -13.03
CA VAL A 124 18.15 -10.23 -11.84
C VAL A 124 17.60 -9.24 -10.83
N SER A 125 18.26 -8.10 -10.61
CA SER A 125 17.77 -7.09 -9.66
C SER A 125 16.49 -6.41 -10.15
N SER A 126 16.42 -6.09 -11.44
CA SER A 126 15.21 -5.58 -12.10
C SER A 126 14.06 -6.58 -11.97
N LEU A 127 14.31 -7.85 -12.26
CA LEU A 127 13.32 -8.93 -12.13
C LEU A 127 12.78 -9.05 -10.70
N GLN A 128 13.66 -9.04 -9.69
CA GLN A 128 13.25 -9.10 -8.29
C GLN A 128 12.38 -7.91 -7.88
N PHE A 129 12.74 -6.70 -8.32
CA PHE A 129 11.94 -5.51 -8.07
C PHE A 129 10.54 -5.63 -8.71
N GLU A 130 10.47 -6.00 -9.99
CA GLU A 130 9.21 -6.19 -10.72
C GLU A 130 8.32 -7.25 -10.06
N MET A 131 8.89 -8.37 -9.62
CA MET A 131 8.16 -9.41 -8.87
C MET A 131 7.56 -8.86 -7.57
N ARG A 132 8.30 -8.03 -6.81
CA ARG A 132 7.77 -7.42 -5.57
C ARG A 132 6.67 -6.40 -5.86
N VAL A 133 6.77 -5.64 -6.95
CA VAL A 133 5.71 -4.71 -7.40
C VAL A 133 4.44 -5.49 -7.75
N VAL A 134 4.58 -6.59 -8.48
CA VAL A 134 3.45 -7.48 -8.82
C VAL A 134 2.79 -8.05 -7.56
N ASP A 135 3.58 -8.51 -6.60
CA ASP A 135 3.06 -8.99 -5.31
C ASP A 135 2.30 -7.89 -4.56
N LEU A 136 2.84 -6.66 -4.51
CA LEU A 136 2.16 -5.51 -3.91
C LEU A 136 0.81 -5.23 -4.56
N ILE A 137 0.76 -5.23 -5.90
CA ILE A 137 -0.49 -5.05 -6.65
C ILE A 137 -1.49 -6.13 -6.24
N LEU A 138 -1.12 -7.41 -6.30
CA LEU A 138 -2.07 -8.49 -6.02
C LEU A 138 -2.53 -8.54 -4.56
N LEU A 139 -1.64 -8.24 -3.60
CA LEU A 139 -2.00 -8.13 -2.20
C LEU A 139 -2.99 -6.97 -1.95
N ARG A 140 -2.86 -5.85 -2.67
CA ARG A 140 -3.84 -4.76 -2.58
C ARG A 140 -5.23 -5.19 -3.05
N TYR A 141 -5.35 -5.91 -4.17
CA TYR A 141 -6.64 -6.45 -4.62
C TYR A 141 -7.24 -7.41 -3.60
N LEU A 142 -6.42 -8.32 -3.07
CA LEU A 142 -6.86 -9.29 -2.06
C LEU A 142 -7.33 -8.60 -0.77
N SER A 143 -6.57 -7.63 -0.28
CA SER A 143 -6.94 -6.83 0.89
C SER A 143 -8.22 -6.04 0.64
N SER A 144 -8.36 -5.39 -0.52
CA SER A 144 -9.53 -4.56 -0.85
C SER A 144 -10.81 -5.39 -0.96
N LEU A 145 -10.73 -6.61 -1.48
CA LEU A 145 -11.87 -7.54 -1.55
C LEU A 145 -12.46 -7.86 -0.16
N HIS A 146 -11.60 -7.98 0.85
CA HIS A 146 -12.00 -8.34 2.21
C HIS A 146 -12.21 -7.15 3.15
N LEU A 147 -11.76 -5.96 2.76
CA LEU A 147 -11.82 -4.75 3.58
C LEU A 147 -13.24 -4.39 4.08
N PRO A 148 -14.33 -4.54 3.29
CA PRO A 148 -15.69 -4.26 3.77
C PRO A 148 -16.11 -5.10 4.99
N TYR A 149 -15.48 -6.26 5.18
CA TYR A 149 -15.76 -7.19 6.28
C TYR A 149 -14.73 -7.11 7.40
N PHE A 150 -13.74 -6.21 7.31
CA PHE A 150 -12.72 -6.04 8.33
C PHE A 150 -13.31 -5.47 9.62
N GLY A 151 -13.96 -4.31 9.53
CA GLY A 151 -14.63 -3.66 10.68
C GLY A 151 -15.66 -4.58 11.35
N PRO A 152 -16.65 -5.12 10.61
CA PRO A 152 -17.58 -6.11 11.16
C PRO A 152 -16.89 -7.35 11.75
N GLY A 153 -15.76 -7.77 11.20
CA GLY A 153 -14.99 -8.92 11.69
C GLY A 153 -14.18 -8.66 12.96
N LEU A 154 -14.09 -7.41 13.41
CA LEU A 154 -13.52 -7.10 14.72
C LEU A 154 -14.40 -7.68 15.83
N ASP A 155 -15.73 -7.65 15.68
CA ASP A 155 -16.68 -8.16 16.69
C ASP A 155 -17.42 -9.45 16.27
N GLN A 156 -17.64 -9.66 14.97
CA GLN A 156 -18.45 -10.77 14.47
C GLN A 156 -17.58 -11.91 13.94
N ALA A 157 -17.65 -13.07 14.62
CA ALA A 157 -16.86 -14.25 14.28
C ALA A 157 -17.09 -14.78 12.85
N MET A 158 -18.26 -14.51 12.23
CA MET A 158 -18.54 -14.92 10.85
C MET A 158 -17.57 -14.32 9.82
N TYR A 159 -16.97 -13.16 10.11
CA TYR A 159 -16.02 -12.48 9.23
C TYR A 159 -14.55 -12.68 9.65
N ALA A 160 -14.26 -13.59 10.58
CA ALA A 160 -12.90 -13.86 11.06
C ALA A 160 -11.92 -14.23 9.94
N PHE A 161 -12.40 -14.91 8.89
CA PHE A 161 -11.58 -15.19 7.70
C PHE A 161 -11.14 -13.90 7.00
N SER A 162 -12.06 -12.97 6.73
CA SER A 162 -11.75 -11.69 6.10
C SER A 162 -10.82 -10.83 6.95
N ARG A 163 -11.07 -10.75 8.26
CA ARG A 163 -10.19 -10.07 9.22
C ARG A 163 -8.76 -10.59 9.10
N ARG A 164 -8.58 -11.92 9.15
CA ARG A 164 -7.28 -12.55 8.98
C ARG A 164 -6.64 -12.24 7.63
N VAL A 165 -7.41 -12.30 6.52
CA VAL A 165 -6.87 -12.01 5.19
C VAL A 165 -6.38 -10.57 5.09
N VAL A 166 -7.10 -9.61 5.66
CA VAL A 166 -6.69 -8.19 5.70
C VAL A 166 -5.40 -8.03 6.49
N VAL A 167 -5.32 -8.56 7.71
CA VAL A 167 -4.13 -8.45 8.58
C VAL A 167 -2.91 -9.12 7.95
N ASP A 168 -3.06 -10.36 7.46
CA ASP A 168 -1.97 -11.11 6.81
C ASP A 168 -1.49 -10.41 5.53
N SER A 169 -2.40 -9.79 4.77
CA SER A 169 -2.04 -9.05 3.55
C SER A 169 -1.36 -7.72 3.87
N SER A 170 -1.85 -6.98 4.86
CA SER A 170 -1.23 -5.75 5.36
C SER A 170 0.19 -6.01 5.85
N LEU A 171 0.40 -7.07 6.63
CA LEU A 171 1.74 -7.41 7.10
C LEU A 171 2.68 -7.74 5.93
N LYS A 172 2.21 -8.51 4.94
CA LYS A 172 3.01 -8.80 3.74
C LYS A 172 3.34 -7.54 2.93
N ILE A 173 2.36 -6.65 2.72
CA ILE A 173 2.57 -5.35 2.06
C ILE A 173 3.65 -4.56 2.82
N TRP A 174 3.51 -4.46 4.14
CA TRP A 174 4.47 -3.76 4.97
C TRP A 174 5.88 -4.34 4.81
N ARG A 175 6.04 -5.67 4.88
CA ARG A 175 7.35 -6.33 4.74
C ARG A 175 7.93 -6.31 3.32
N LEU A 176 7.09 -6.17 2.29
CA LEU A 176 7.54 -5.94 0.92
C LEU A 176 8.14 -4.53 0.77
N ILE A 177 7.59 -3.53 1.46
CA ILE A 177 8.08 -2.15 1.41
C ILE A 177 9.26 -1.96 2.38
N HIS A 178 9.11 -2.46 3.61
CA HIS A 178 10.04 -2.33 4.74
C HIS A 178 10.55 -3.73 5.16
N PRO A 179 11.51 -4.31 4.42
CA PRO A 179 12.08 -5.61 4.78
C PRO A 179 12.82 -5.53 6.12
N LEU A 180 12.79 -6.61 6.90
CA LEU A 180 13.60 -6.70 8.13
C LEU A 180 15.10 -6.69 7.77
N PRO A 181 15.95 -6.12 8.64
CA PRO A 181 17.40 -6.25 8.51
C PRO A 181 17.82 -7.72 8.42
N SER A 182 18.73 -8.05 7.49
CA SER A 182 19.17 -9.43 7.19
C SER A 182 19.76 -10.21 8.37
N HIS A 183 19.99 -9.58 9.52
CA HIS A 183 20.53 -10.22 10.73
C HIS A 183 19.47 -10.97 11.57
N THR A 184 18.18 -10.87 11.27
CA THR A 184 17.10 -11.53 12.04
C THR A 184 16.48 -12.77 11.38
N LEU A 185 16.84 -13.09 10.14
CA LEU A 185 16.32 -14.25 9.41
C LEU A 185 17.17 -15.50 9.66
N SER A 186 17.00 -16.13 10.82
CA SER A 186 17.36 -17.54 10.98
C SER A 186 16.23 -18.45 10.46
N THR A 187 16.64 -19.49 9.74
CA THR A 187 15.85 -20.66 9.29
C THR A 187 14.76 -20.45 8.21
N THR A 188 15.17 -20.18 6.97
CA THR A 188 14.76 -20.96 5.75
C THR A 188 15.34 -20.44 4.42
N THR A 189 16.01 -19.28 4.38
CA THR A 189 16.54 -18.68 3.13
C THR A 189 18.07 -18.71 3.05
N ILE A 190 18.68 -19.88 3.28
CA ILE A 190 20.15 -20.05 3.26
C ILE A 190 20.75 -19.88 1.85
N VAL A 191 19.95 -19.91 0.78
CA VAL A 191 20.47 -19.75 -0.60
C VAL A 191 20.63 -18.27 -1.01
N ALA A 192 19.94 -17.32 -0.36
CA ALA A 192 20.08 -15.90 -0.69
C ALA A 192 21.19 -15.19 0.12
N ALA A 193 21.44 -15.63 1.35
CA ALA A 193 22.39 -14.97 2.26
C ALA A 193 23.87 -15.18 1.86
N ALA A 194 24.20 -16.31 1.22
CA ALA A 194 25.58 -16.60 0.80
C ALA A 194 26.08 -15.71 -0.35
N ALA A 195 25.19 -15.03 -1.08
CA ALA A 195 25.55 -14.09 -2.14
C ALA A 195 25.67 -12.64 -1.65
N ALA A 196 25.25 -12.33 -0.43
CA ALA A 196 25.14 -10.97 0.08
C ALA A 196 26.41 -10.44 0.76
N THR A 197 27.43 -11.27 0.97
CA THR A 197 28.64 -10.87 1.74
C THR A 197 29.77 -10.28 0.90
N ALA A 198 29.56 -10.01 -0.40
CA ALA A 198 30.67 -9.60 -1.28
C ALA A 198 30.35 -8.53 -2.33
N ASN A 199 29.24 -7.80 -2.28
CA ASN A 199 28.91 -6.84 -3.35
C ASN A 199 28.48 -5.44 -2.87
N PRO A 200 29.04 -4.35 -3.45
CA PRO A 200 28.64 -2.96 -3.17
C PRO A 200 27.26 -2.57 -3.75
N HIS A 201 26.43 -3.52 -4.18
CA HIS A 201 25.11 -3.32 -4.81
C HIS A 201 23.93 -3.18 -3.82
N HIS A 202 24.18 -2.79 -2.57
CA HIS A 202 23.15 -2.63 -1.52
C HIS A 202 22.09 -1.54 -1.79
N GLN A 203 22.17 -0.83 -2.90
CA GLN A 203 21.29 0.30 -3.22
C GLN A 203 19.90 -0.12 -3.73
N GLU A 204 19.76 -1.34 -4.28
CA GLU A 204 18.51 -1.82 -4.91
C GLU A 204 17.57 -2.54 -3.92
N SER A 205 18.09 -3.07 -2.80
CA SER A 205 17.28 -3.68 -1.73
C SER A 205 16.25 -2.70 -1.15
N ASN A 206 16.47 -1.40 -1.35
CA ASN A 206 15.67 -0.33 -0.78
C ASN A 206 14.80 0.41 -1.81
N THR A 207 14.68 -0.04 -3.07
CA THR A 207 13.94 0.72 -4.10
C THR A 207 12.47 0.92 -3.73
N LEU A 208 11.78 -0.12 -3.24
CA LEU A 208 10.38 0.00 -2.81
C LEU A 208 10.21 0.90 -1.57
N ALA A 209 11.12 0.83 -0.59
CA ALA A 209 11.06 1.71 0.58
C ALA A 209 11.44 3.16 0.23
N ARG A 210 12.29 3.37 -0.78
CA ARG A 210 12.51 4.69 -1.36
C ARG A 210 11.25 5.18 -2.06
N LEU A 211 10.61 4.36 -2.89
CA LEU A 211 9.35 4.74 -3.53
C LEU A 211 8.27 5.07 -2.50
N SER A 212 8.14 4.31 -1.41
CA SER A 212 7.18 4.64 -0.35
C SER A 212 7.51 5.93 0.40
N SER A 213 8.74 6.42 0.35
CA SER A 213 9.14 7.65 1.06
C SER A 213 9.20 8.90 0.16
N PHE A 214 9.47 8.74 -1.13
CA PHE A 214 9.71 9.85 -2.06
C PHE A 214 8.70 9.95 -3.22
N SER A 215 7.81 8.96 -3.40
CA SER A 215 6.82 9.01 -4.48
C SER A 215 5.46 9.49 -3.96
N SER A 216 4.62 9.96 -4.89
CA SER A 216 3.18 10.11 -4.65
C SER A 216 2.43 8.91 -5.25
N GLY A 217 1.23 8.64 -4.74
CA GLY A 217 0.34 7.60 -5.26
C GLY A 217 0.48 6.25 -4.55
N LEU A 218 0.67 5.17 -5.31
CA LEU A 218 0.43 3.80 -4.84
C LEU A 218 1.27 3.40 -3.61
N TYR A 219 2.59 3.56 -3.65
CA TYR A 219 3.47 2.94 -2.65
C TYR A 219 3.31 3.52 -1.23
N PRO A 220 3.31 4.86 -1.02
CA PRO A 220 3.05 5.42 0.30
C PRO A 220 1.64 5.10 0.82
N VAL A 221 0.62 5.13 -0.06
CA VAL A 221 -0.76 4.80 0.30
C VAL A 221 -0.88 3.35 0.77
N LEU A 222 -0.24 2.40 0.08
CA LEU A 222 -0.23 1.01 0.51
C LEU A 222 0.48 0.82 1.86
N ALA A 223 1.59 1.52 2.08
CA ALA A 223 2.32 1.45 3.34
C ALA A 223 1.47 1.96 4.52
N ILE A 224 0.89 3.16 4.39
CA ILE A 224 0.10 3.76 5.48
C ILE A 224 -1.19 2.96 5.74
N HIS A 225 -1.88 2.49 4.70
CA HIS A 225 -3.07 1.64 4.87
C HIS A 225 -2.72 0.31 5.57
N ALA A 226 -1.62 -0.33 5.18
CA ALA A 226 -1.19 -1.56 5.83
C ALA A 226 -0.88 -1.34 7.32
N ALA A 227 -0.17 -0.25 7.66
CA ALA A 227 0.13 0.10 9.04
C ALA A 227 -1.15 0.35 9.86
N ILE A 228 -2.07 1.19 9.35
CA ILE A 228 -3.32 1.52 10.05
C ILE A 228 -4.15 0.26 10.32
N LEU A 229 -4.33 -0.62 9.34
CA LEU A 229 -5.11 -1.86 9.51
C LEU A 229 -4.50 -2.80 10.55
N ILE A 230 -3.16 -2.88 10.62
CA ILE A 230 -2.47 -3.65 11.65
C ILE A 230 -2.65 -3.02 13.03
N ILE A 231 -2.59 -1.69 13.12
CA ILE A 231 -2.75 -0.97 14.38
C ILE A 231 -4.17 -1.08 14.91
N ILE A 232 -5.19 -0.98 14.04
CA ILE A 232 -6.59 -1.23 14.41
C ILE A 232 -6.74 -2.64 14.99
N GLU A 233 -6.17 -3.65 14.33
CA GLU A 233 -6.17 -5.03 14.82
C GLU A 233 -5.54 -5.14 16.21
N LEU A 234 -4.37 -4.52 16.42
CA LEU A 234 -3.69 -4.48 17.73
C LEU A 234 -4.56 -3.82 18.80
N GLN A 235 -5.18 -2.68 18.48
CA GLN A 235 -6.04 -1.94 19.40
C GLN A 235 -7.27 -2.77 19.79
N THR A 236 -7.92 -3.41 18.82
CA THR A 236 -9.08 -4.29 19.06
C THR A 236 -8.71 -5.46 19.95
N HIS A 237 -7.58 -6.14 19.68
CA HIS A 237 -7.10 -7.23 20.54
C HIS A 237 -6.88 -6.77 21.98
N LEU A 238 -6.24 -5.61 22.17
CA LEU A 238 -5.96 -5.06 23.50
C LEU A 238 -7.22 -4.61 24.24
N LYS A 239 -8.25 -4.13 23.54
CA LYS A 239 -9.53 -3.72 24.14
C LYS A 239 -10.45 -4.91 24.48
N GLN A 240 -10.48 -5.94 23.63
CA GLN A 240 -11.39 -7.09 23.78
C GLN A 240 -10.88 -8.14 24.78
N GLU A 241 -9.58 -8.17 25.08
CA GLU A 241 -9.02 -9.11 26.06
C GLU A 241 -9.37 -8.72 27.51
N GLU A 242 -10.59 -9.06 27.97
CA GLU A 242 -10.86 -9.36 29.38
C GLU A 242 -10.20 -10.71 29.74
N SER A 243 -8.87 -10.73 29.72
CA SER A 243 -8.10 -11.97 29.76
C SER A 243 -7.96 -12.55 31.17
N LEU A 244 -8.10 -13.89 31.28
CA LEU A 244 -7.75 -14.69 32.47
C LEU A 244 -6.21 -14.82 32.67
N GLY A 245 -5.39 -14.10 31.90
CA GLY A 245 -3.92 -14.12 31.91
C GLY A 245 -3.27 -12.89 31.27
N PRO A 246 -1.93 -12.82 31.16
CA PRO A 246 -1.24 -11.68 30.56
C PRO A 246 -1.54 -11.55 29.06
N VAL A 247 -1.84 -10.33 28.61
CA VAL A 247 -2.15 -9.99 27.21
C VAL A 247 -0.98 -10.40 26.31
N SER A 248 -1.25 -11.23 25.29
CA SER A 248 -0.23 -11.72 24.36
C SER A 248 -0.36 -11.01 23.02
N VAL A 249 0.39 -9.91 22.85
CA VAL A 249 0.43 -9.17 21.58
C VAL A 249 1.41 -9.81 20.61
N ARG A 250 0.97 -10.01 19.36
CA ARG A 250 1.80 -10.50 18.25
C ARG A 250 3.02 -9.57 18.00
N PRO A 251 4.27 -10.03 18.23
CA PRO A 251 5.46 -9.17 18.12
C PRO A 251 5.72 -8.64 16.70
N ASP A 252 5.35 -9.43 15.69
CA ASP A 252 5.50 -9.08 14.29
C ASP A 252 4.59 -7.91 13.86
N LEU A 253 3.40 -7.82 14.46
CA LEU A 253 2.48 -6.69 14.29
C LEU A 253 2.94 -5.47 15.11
N LEU A 254 3.39 -5.69 16.35
CA LEU A 254 3.86 -4.60 17.21
C LEU A 254 5.07 -3.87 16.61
N SER A 255 5.98 -4.59 15.96
CA SER A 255 7.11 -3.94 15.27
C SER A 255 6.69 -3.02 14.12
N VAL A 256 5.56 -3.30 13.44
CA VAL A 256 5.04 -2.41 12.38
C VAL A 256 4.67 -1.04 12.93
N LEU A 257 4.13 -0.96 14.15
CA LEU A 257 3.76 0.31 14.78
C LEU A 257 4.97 1.25 14.92
N GLU A 258 6.08 0.76 15.48
CA GLU A 258 7.29 1.55 15.68
C GLU A 258 8.01 1.86 14.35
N GLU A 259 8.02 0.89 13.43
CA GLU A 259 8.55 1.08 12.09
C GLU A 259 7.75 2.14 11.31
N ALA A 260 6.42 2.15 11.42
CA ALA A 260 5.54 3.09 10.73
C ALA A 260 5.67 4.52 11.27
N LYS A 261 5.79 4.67 12.59
CA LYS A 261 6.13 5.97 13.20
C LYS A 261 7.48 6.49 12.71
N THR A 262 8.49 5.63 12.64
CA THR A 262 9.82 6.02 12.15
C THR A 262 9.81 6.36 10.66
N TRP A 263 9.09 5.57 9.86
CA TRP A 263 8.95 5.80 8.43
C TRP A 263 8.24 7.11 8.13
N THR A 264 7.07 7.36 8.71
CA THR A 264 6.30 8.60 8.50
C THR A 264 7.09 9.86 8.90
N ARG A 265 7.89 9.79 9.97
CA ARG A 265 8.83 10.86 10.31
C ARG A 265 9.84 11.11 9.19
N ARG A 266 10.46 10.03 8.68
CA ARG A 266 11.43 10.12 7.58
C ARG A 266 10.81 10.69 6.31
N VAL A 267 9.54 10.38 6.02
CA VAL A 267 8.83 10.96 4.88
C VAL A 267 8.76 12.49 5.00
N VAL A 268 8.46 13.02 6.20
CA VAL A 268 8.51 14.46 6.46
C VAL A 268 9.94 15.00 6.28
N GLU A 269 10.95 14.34 6.87
CA GLU A 269 12.37 14.73 6.72
C GLU A 269 12.83 14.79 5.25
N THR A 270 12.17 14.05 4.35
CA THR A 270 12.48 14.03 2.92
C THR A 270 11.76 15.10 2.08
N GLY A 271 10.91 15.94 2.71
CA GLY A 271 10.24 17.06 2.04
C GLY A 271 8.72 16.95 1.94
N GLU A 272 8.09 15.93 2.53
CA GLU A 272 6.63 15.88 2.63
C GLU A 272 6.13 16.92 3.63
N THR A 273 5.14 17.71 3.23
CA THR A 273 4.58 18.80 4.05
C THR A 273 3.33 18.37 4.82
N ASN A 274 2.70 17.26 4.39
CA ASN A 274 1.57 16.69 5.09
C ASN A 274 2.01 15.84 6.29
N ILE A 275 2.00 16.43 7.48
CA ILE A 275 2.41 15.76 8.73
C ILE A 275 1.35 14.84 9.33
N LYS A 276 0.13 14.78 8.77
CA LYS A 276 -1.01 14.03 9.34
C LYS A 276 -0.67 12.56 9.56
N GLY A 277 0.06 11.95 8.64
CA GLY A 277 0.51 10.56 8.77
C GLY A 277 1.41 10.34 9.99
N PHE A 278 2.38 11.22 10.21
CA PHE A 278 3.28 11.11 11.37
C PHE A 278 2.58 11.40 12.69
N LEU A 279 1.70 12.41 12.72
CA LEU A 279 0.86 12.70 13.87
C LEU A 279 0.00 11.50 14.24
N LEU A 280 -0.70 10.91 13.26
CA LEU A 280 -1.54 9.74 13.46
C LEU A 280 -0.74 8.56 14.03
N MET A 281 0.43 8.24 13.46
CA MET A 281 1.29 7.16 13.96
C MET A 281 1.81 7.43 15.38
N CYS A 282 2.08 8.70 15.74
CA CYS A 282 2.46 9.06 17.12
C CYS A 282 1.32 8.80 18.11
N VAL A 283 0.12 9.27 17.80
CA VAL A 283 -1.08 9.10 18.65
C VAL A 283 -1.44 7.63 18.78
N MET A 284 -1.48 6.90 17.68
CA MET A 284 -1.73 5.45 17.68
C MET A 284 -0.69 4.68 18.50
N ALA A 285 0.59 5.05 18.42
CA ALA A 285 1.63 4.40 19.22
C ALA A 285 1.46 4.66 20.71
N ALA A 286 1.06 5.88 21.10
CA ALA A 286 0.74 6.20 22.49
C ALA A 286 -0.48 5.43 22.98
N GLN A 287 -1.53 5.33 22.16
CA GLN A 287 -2.74 4.56 22.47
C GLN A 287 -2.44 3.08 22.74
N ILE A 288 -1.68 2.43 21.85
CA ILE A 288 -1.31 1.01 22.01
C ILE A 288 -0.43 0.81 23.25
N LYS A 289 0.54 1.70 23.49
CA LYS A 289 1.40 1.63 24.69
C LYS A 289 0.61 1.77 25.97
N GLY A 290 -0.32 2.73 26.03
CA GLY A 290 -1.17 2.92 27.21
C GLY A 290 -2.06 1.71 27.47
N LEU A 291 -2.64 1.11 26.43
CA LEU A 291 -3.40 -0.13 26.54
C LEU A 291 -2.53 -1.30 27.04
N MET A 292 -1.32 -1.47 26.53
CA MET A 292 -0.38 -2.50 26.98
C MET A 292 0.06 -2.31 28.44
N ASN A 293 0.15 -1.06 28.90
CA ASN A 293 0.52 -0.71 30.28
C ASN A 293 -0.67 -0.79 31.26
N GLY A 294 -1.90 -0.96 30.77
CA GLY A 294 -3.10 -0.92 31.60
C GLY A 294 -3.40 0.48 32.16
N GLU A 295 -3.00 1.54 31.45
CA GLU A 295 -3.24 2.93 31.84
C GLU A 295 -4.74 3.25 31.83
N SER A 296 -5.16 4.10 32.77
CA SER A 296 -6.54 4.60 32.82
C SER A 296 -6.87 5.47 31.60
N GLU A 297 -8.15 5.68 31.35
CA GLU A 297 -8.60 6.52 30.22
C GLU A 297 -8.03 7.94 30.28
N ASN A 298 -7.93 8.54 31.47
CA ASN A 298 -7.37 9.88 31.65
C ASN A 298 -5.86 9.92 31.38
N GLU A 299 -5.10 8.96 31.91
CA GLU A 299 -3.65 8.86 31.68
C GLU A 299 -3.37 8.67 30.19
N ARG A 300 -4.17 7.81 29.54
CA ARG A 300 -4.08 7.56 28.10
C ARG A 300 -4.42 8.83 27.31
N ALA A 301 -5.50 9.53 27.64
CA ALA A 301 -5.87 10.79 26.97
C ALA A 301 -4.75 11.84 27.08
N GLU A 302 -4.13 11.97 28.26
CA GLU A 302 -2.96 12.84 28.46
C GLU A 302 -1.77 12.41 27.58
N ALA A 303 -1.51 11.10 27.48
CA ALA A 303 -0.47 10.57 26.61
C ALA A 303 -0.74 10.81 25.12
N LEU A 304 -2.01 10.76 24.68
CA LEU A 304 -2.38 11.07 23.29
C LEU A 304 -2.11 12.54 22.95
N VAL A 305 -2.48 13.46 23.85
CA VAL A 305 -2.21 14.90 23.68
C VAL A 305 -0.71 15.16 23.58
N LYS A 306 0.08 14.60 24.52
CA LYS A 306 1.54 14.71 24.49
C LYS A 306 2.15 14.13 23.21
N ALA A 307 1.59 13.04 22.69
CA ALA A 307 2.06 12.45 21.43
C ALA A 307 1.74 13.33 20.21
N ALA A 308 0.60 14.00 20.21
CA ALA A 308 0.24 14.98 19.18
C ALA A 308 1.15 16.21 19.24
N GLU A 309 1.36 16.79 20.43
CA GLU A 309 2.28 17.91 20.67
C GLU A 309 3.70 17.55 20.20
N TYR A 310 4.22 16.40 20.62
CA TYR A 310 5.51 15.88 20.18
C TYR A 310 5.63 15.82 18.64
N SER A 311 4.57 15.39 17.95
CA SER A 311 4.60 15.30 16.49
C SER A 311 4.73 16.68 15.83
N ILE A 312 4.04 17.68 16.37
CA ILE A 312 4.07 19.07 15.87
C ILE A 312 5.42 19.69 16.18
N GLU A 313 5.91 19.58 17.42
CA GLU A 313 7.22 20.09 17.84
C GLU A 313 8.37 19.48 17.02
N THR A 314 8.22 18.22 16.62
CA THR A 314 9.21 17.54 15.76
C THR A 314 9.16 18.04 14.32
N CYS A 315 7.96 18.22 13.75
CA CYS A 315 7.81 18.55 12.33
C CYS A 315 7.92 20.04 12.02
N LEU A 316 7.49 20.93 12.93
CA LEU A 316 7.51 22.37 12.72
C LEU A 316 8.89 22.90 12.28
N PRO A 317 10.01 22.61 12.96
CA PRO A 317 11.31 23.10 12.52
C PRO A 317 11.71 22.57 11.14
N MET A 318 11.33 21.33 10.78
CA MET A 318 11.59 20.76 9.46
C MET A 318 10.84 21.53 8.37
N LEU A 319 9.56 21.86 8.62
CA LEU A 319 8.74 22.62 7.68
C LEU A 319 9.20 24.07 7.55
N GLU A 320 9.64 24.70 8.65
CA GLU A 320 10.22 26.04 8.63
C GLU A 320 11.52 26.09 7.81
N GLU A 321 12.38 25.08 7.93
CA GLU A 321 13.60 24.93 7.13
C GLU A 321 13.29 24.79 5.64
N MET A 322 12.36 23.89 5.27
CA MET A 322 11.90 23.72 3.89
C MET A 322 11.30 25.01 3.31
N ALA A 323 10.49 25.72 4.09
CA ALA A 323 9.93 27.01 3.67
C ALA A 323 11.01 28.08 3.48
N ALA A 324 12.05 28.10 4.31
CA ALA A 324 13.17 29.00 4.17
C ALA A 324 14.05 28.66 2.95
N GLU A 325 14.21 27.39 2.61
CA GLU A 325 14.88 26.93 1.38
C GLU A 325 14.13 27.39 0.12
N LEU A 326 12.81 27.15 0.07
CA LEU A 326 11.98 27.60 -1.05
C LEU A 326 12.07 29.12 -1.27
N ARG A 327 12.09 29.91 -0.18
CA ARG A 327 12.26 31.38 -0.26
C ARG A 327 13.64 31.80 -0.76
N ARG A 328 14.70 31.04 -0.46
CA ARG A 328 16.07 31.31 -0.94
C ARG A 328 16.21 30.99 -2.42
N ASP A 329 15.62 29.90 -2.87
CA ASP A 329 15.67 29.45 -4.27
C ASP A 329 14.81 30.32 -5.19
N ALA A 330 13.74 30.93 -4.66
CA ALA A 330 12.84 31.83 -5.37
C ALA A 330 13.39 33.26 -5.61
N GLY A 331 14.70 33.50 -5.47
CA GLY A 331 15.30 34.84 -5.50
C GLY A 331 14.91 35.72 -6.70
N GLY A 332 13.92 36.61 -6.51
CA GLY A 332 13.60 37.73 -7.40
C GLY A 332 12.10 38.00 -7.60
N ASN A 333 11.61 39.08 -6.99
CA ASN A 333 10.26 39.67 -7.07
C ASN A 333 9.09 38.82 -6.53
N ASP A 334 8.65 39.19 -5.32
CA ASP A 334 7.50 38.66 -4.58
C ASP A 334 6.13 38.80 -5.29
N GLU A 335 6.06 39.39 -6.49
CA GLU A 335 4.79 39.70 -7.17
C GLU A 335 4.43 38.79 -8.37
N GLU A 336 5.35 38.01 -8.94
CA GLU A 336 5.06 37.21 -10.16
C GLU A 336 4.92 35.69 -9.92
N GLN A 337 5.33 35.16 -8.77
CA GLN A 337 5.32 33.70 -8.53
C GLN A 337 4.07 33.14 -7.85
N GLN A 338 3.12 33.98 -7.42
CA GLN A 338 1.79 33.52 -6.99
C GLN A 338 0.99 32.84 -8.12
N GLY A 339 1.43 32.95 -9.39
CA GLY A 339 0.81 32.30 -10.54
C GLY A 339 1.26 30.86 -10.85
N LEU A 340 2.32 30.34 -10.19
CA LEU A 340 2.88 29.00 -10.45
C LEU A 340 2.65 28.00 -9.33
N MET A 341 2.25 28.44 -8.13
CA MET A 341 1.51 27.54 -7.25
C MET A 341 0.19 27.25 -7.94
N LEU A 342 -0.17 25.97 -8.06
CA LEU A 342 -1.49 25.57 -8.50
C LEU A 342 -2.48 26.22 -7.51
N ALA A 343 -2.95 27.42 -7.83
CA ALA A 343 -3.89 28.15 -7.01
C ALA A 343 -5.11 27.23 -6.89
N THR A 344 -5.31 26.64 -5.72
CA THR A 344 -6.57 25.99 -5.40
C THR A 344 -7.63 27.08 -5.61
N PRO A 345 -8.52 26.97 -6.62
CA PRO A 345 -9.56 27.97 -6.79
C PRO A 345 -10.35 28.02 -5.49
N GLY A 346 -10.52 29.21 -4.92
CA GLY A 346 -11.06 29.43 -3.57
C GLY A 346 -12.51 28.98 -3.34
N ASP A 347 -13.16 28.35 -4.33
CA ASP A 347 -14.55 27.88 -4.29
C ASP A 347 -14.66 26.45 -4.87
N MET A 348 -13.97 25.48 -4.26
CA MET A 348 -14.14 24.06 -4.57
C MET A 348 -14.43 23.22 -3.30
N GLU A 349 -15.35 23.72 -2.46
CA GLU A 349 -15.87 22.93 -1.32
C GLU A 349 -16.63 21.66 -1.76
N ASP A 350 -17.14 21.63 -3.00
CA ASP A 350 -18.00 20.55 -3.52
C ASP A 350 -17.27 19.32 -4.11
N TRP A 351 -15.93 19.34 -4.23
CA TRP A 351 -15.16 18.22 -4.82
C TRP A 351 -14.44 17.33 -3.78
N ASN A 352 -14.77 17.49 -2.49
CA ASN A 352 -14.25 16.67 -1.39
C ASN A 352 -14.57 15.17 -1.52
N PHE A 353 -15.43 14.75 -2.47
CA PHE A 353 -15.79 13.35 -2.70
C PHE A 353 -14.75 12.55 -3.51
N LEU A 354 -13.79 13.21 -4.18
CA LEU A 354 -12.80 12.54 -5.05
C LEU A 354 -11.42 12.35 -4.42
N LYS A 355 -11.23 12.74 -3.17
CA LYS A 355 -9.97 12.50 -2.45
C LYS A 355 -10.05 11.17 -1.70
N PRO A 356 -8.98 10.35 -1.68
CA PRO A 356 -8.83 9.24 -0.72
C PRO A 356 -8.82 9.69 0.76
N ASP A 357 -8.99 10.99 1.01
CA ASP A 357 -9.08 11.64 2.32
C ASP A 357 -10.42 11.37 3.02
N ALA A 358 -11.18 10.32 2.67
CA ALA A 358 -12.37 9.93 3.44
C ALA A 358 -12.05 9.65 4.93
N LEU A 359 -10.78 9.36 5.26
CA LEU A 359 -10.28 9.26 6.64
C LEU A 359 -10.04 10.64 7.32
N PHE A 360 -9.88 11.73 6.56
CA PHE A 360 -9.44 13.05 7.07
C PHE A 360 -10.28 14.24 6.58
N SER A 361 -11.46 14.01 5.99
CA SER A 361 -12.43 15.04 5.64
C SER A 361 -13.05 15.59 6.93
N LEU A 362 -12.62 16.78 7.37
CA LEU A 362 -13.12 17.48 8.54
C LEU A 362 -14.50 18.10 8.23
N GLY A 363 -15.54 17.26 8.15
CA GLY A 363 -16.94 17.68 8.22
C GLY A 363 -17.43 17.78 9.66
N ASP A 364 -18.66 18.28 9.86
CA ASP A 364 -19.31 18.54 11.16
C ASP A 364 -19.54 17.27 12.02
N ASP A 365 -19.25 16.08 11.50
CA ASP A 365 -19.22 14.81 12.22
C ASP A 365 -17.76 14.41 12.48
N ASP A 366 -17.33 14.39 13.75
CA ASP A 366 -15.95 14.15 14.19
C ASP A 366 -15.39 12.79 13.67
N PRO A 367 -14.56 12.80 12.61
CA PRO A 367 -14.15 11.59 11.90
C PRO A 367 -13.10 10.77 12.67
N MET A 368 -12.60 11.28 13.80
CA MET A 368 -11.65 10.58 14.69
C MET A 368 -12.34 9.96 15.91
N ASN A 369 -13.67 10.04 16.00
CA ASN A 369 -14.42 9.51 17.14
C ASN A 369 -14.21 7.99 17.33
N TRP A 370 -14.03 7.22 16.25
CA TRP A 370 -13.66 5.79 16.32
C TRP A 370 -12.29 5.52 16.97
N MET A 371 -11.39 6.52 16.97
CA MET A 371 -10.05 6.41 17.58
C MET A 371 -10.10 6.65 19.10
N VAL A 372 -11.06 7.48 19.56
CA VAL A 372 -11.10 8.02 20.94
C VAL A 372 -12.23 7.41 21.77
N ASN A 373 -13.37 7.07 21.18
CA ASN A 373 -14.52 6.49 21.86
C ASN A 373 -14.55 4.96 21.82
N ASP A 374 -15.30 4.36 22.75
CA ASP A 374 -15.49 2.90 22.85
C ASP A 374 -16.60 2.34 21.95
N SER A 375 -17.38 3.21 21.29
CA SER A 375 -18.37 2.82 20.27
C SER A 375 -17.78 2.99 18.86
N MET A 376 -17.36 1.88 18.23
CA MET A 376 -16.93 1.84 16.82
C MET A 376 -18.11 1.78 15.84
N ASP A 377 -19.00 2.77 15.88
CA ASP A 377 -20.19 2.76 15.00
C ASP A 377 -19.92 3.25 13.57
N MET A 378 -18.71 3.73 13.26
CA MET A 378 -18.32 4.11 11.90
C MET A 378 -16.83 3.85 11.70
N VAL A 379 -16.48 2.75 11.03
CA VAL A 379 -15.23 2.73 10.24
C VAL A 379 -15.54 3.61 9.02
N PRO A 380 -14.88 4.76 8.84
CA PRO A 380 -15.11 5.58 7.66
C PRO A 380 -14.88 4.73 6.41
N SER A 381 -15.70 4.96 5.39
CA SER A 381 -15.51 4.42 4.06
C SER A 381 -14.06 4.68 3.62
N LEU A 382 -13.21 3.66 3.61
CA LEU A 382 -11.81 3.73 3.14
C LEU A 382 -11.72 3.69 1.59
N TRP A 383 -12.78 4.14 0.91
CA TRP A 383 -12.86 4.25 -0.54
C TRP A 383 -12.27 5.57 -1.02
#